data_AF-A0A959T8C4-F1
#
_entry.id   AF-A0A959T8C4-F1
#
_cell.length_a   1.000
_cell.length_b   1.000
_cell.length_c   1.000
_cell.angle_alpha   90.00
_cell.angle_beta   90.00
_cell.angle_gamma   90.00
#
_symmetry.space_group_name_H-M   'P 1'
#
loop_
_entity.id
_entity.type
_entity.pdbx_description
1 polymer ?
#
loop_
_entity_poly.entity_id
_entity_poly.type
_entity_poly.pdbx_seq_one_letter_code
_entity_poly.pdbx_strand_id
1 'polypeptide(L)'
;LRSYKVFRHVLGIDAADDVEVYHERDEAHSCDVYRSRSDRYVIIDTESTLTSEYWLLPTDEPLGEFRVFLPREDGHEHSIYHHPGGFYILTNWQARNFRLMACGEEDSNDRSKWLE
;
A
#
# COMPACT_ATOMS: atom_id res chain seq x y z
N LEU A 1 16.87 -10.45 -9.09
CA LEU A 1 15.59 -11.15 -8.79
C LEU A 1 14.72 -10.12 -8.07
N ARG A 2 13.47 -9.90 -8.48
CA ARG A 2 12.54 -8.97 -7.83
C ARG A 2 11.23 -9.69 -7.51
N SER A 3 10.53 -9.25 -6.48
CA SER A 3 9.13 -9.63 -6.23
C SER A 3 8.23 -8.72 -7.05
N TYR A 4 7.31 -9.30 -7.83
CA TYR A 4 6.50 -8.54 -8.80
C TYR A 4 5.05 -9.01 -8.92
N LYS A 5 4.67 -10.04 -8.18
CA LYS A 5 3.31 -10.56 -8.14
C LYS A 5 2.94 -10.91 -6.72
N VAL A 6 1.69 -10.65 -6.37
CA VAL A 6 1.08 -11.07 -5.11
C VAL A 6 -0.06 -12.03 -5.45
N PHE A 7 -0.08 -13.17 -4.77
CA PHE A 7 -1.07 -14.22 -4.95
C PHE A 7 -1.88 -14.40 -3.67
N ARG A 8 -3.16 -14.71 -3.84
CA ARG A 8 -4.06 -15.11 -2.75
C ARG A 8 -4.26 -16.62 -2.79
N HIS A 9 -3.90 -17.26 -1.68
CA HIS A 9 -4.05 -18.70 -1.46
C HIS A 9 -5.23 -19.00 -0.53
N VAL A 10 -5.99 -20.05 -0.84
CA VAL A 10 -7.04 -20.59 0.04
C VAL A 10 -6.51 -21.86 0.70
N LEU A 11 -6.49 -21.88 2.03
CA LEU A 11 -5.95 -23.02 2.78
C LEU A 11 -6.66 -24.33 2.40
N GLY A 12 -5.86 -25.34 2.07
CA GLY A 12 -6.36 -26.66 1.67
C GLY A 12 -6.71 -26.78 0.18
N ILE A 13 -6.55 -25.72 -0.61
CA ILE A 13 -6.61 -25.73 -2.08
C ILE A 13 -5.20 -25.90 -2.65
N ASP A 14 -5.06 -26.40 -3.87
CA ASP A 14 -3.77 -26.51 -4.55
C ASP A 14 -3.25 -25.11 -4.92
N ALA A 15 -1.94 -24.88 -4.77
CA ALA A 15 -1.31 -23.60 -5.11
C ALA A 15 -1.39 -23.27 -6.62
N ALA A 16 -1.64 -24.27 -7.47
CA ALA A 16 -1.92 -24.04 -8.89
C ALA A 16 -3.20 -23.23 -9.14
N ASP A 17 -4.12 -23.21 -8.17
CA ASP A 17 -5.38 -22.46 -8.23
C ASP A 17 -5.29 -21.08 -7.53
N ASP A 18 -4.08 -20.66 -7.11
CA ASP A 18 -3.87 -19.37 -6.47
C ASP A 18 -4.20 -18.21 -7.42
N VAL A 19 -4.89 -17.20 -6.89
CA VAL A 19 -5.34 -16.05 -7.68
C VAL A 19 -4.30 -14.94 -7.61
N GLU A 20 -3.75 -14.52 -8.76
CA GLU A 20 -2.94 -13.29 -8.87
C GLU A 20 -3.83 -12.08 -8.52
N VAL A 21 -3.55 -11.42 -7.40
CA VAL A 21 -4.32 -10.24 -6.93
C VAL A 21 -3.63 -8.93 -7.26
N TYR A 22 -2.34 -8.96 -7.58
CA TYR A 22 -1.56 -7.80 -7.97
C TYR A 22 -0.35 -8.20 -8.82
N HIS A 23 0.04 -7.32 -9.74
CA HIS A 23 1.18 -7.51 -10.62
C HIS A 23 1.88 -6.17 -10.90
N GLU A 24 3.09 -6.01 -10.36
CA GLU A 24 3.95 -4.87 -10.67
C GLU A 24 4.63 -5.09 -12.02
N ARG A 25 4.11 -4.38 -13.03
CA ARG A 25 4.55 -4.47 -14.42
C ARG A 25 5.80 -3.64 -14.70
N ASP A 26 6.06 -2.62 -13.90
CA ASP A 26 7.27 -1.83 -13.99
C ASP A 26 8.46 -2.60 -13.39
N GLU A 27 9.48 -2.84 -14.21
CA GLU A 27 10.67 -3.58 -13.81
C GLU A 27 11.55 -2.82 -12.81
N ALA A 28 11.39 -1.51 -12.69
CA ALA A 28 12.08 -0.68 -11.70
C ALA A 28 11.50 -0.83 -10.29
N HIS A 29 10.29 -1.39 -10.17
CA HIS A 29 9.57 -1.50 -8.92
C HIS A 29 9.55 -2.95 -8.40
N SER A 30 9.60 -3.12 -7.09
CA SER A 30 9.34 -4.39 -6.40
C SER A 30 8.11 -4.25 -5.53
N CYS A 31 7.38 -5.34 -5.34
CA CYS A 31 6.21 -5.36 -4.46
C CYS A 31 6.36 -6.33 -3.29
N ASP A 32 5.74 -6.00 -2.17
CA ASP A 32 5.57 -6.87 -1.00
C ASP A 32 4.11 -6.80 -0.50
N VAL A 33 3.76 -7.65 0.46
CA VAL A 33 2.44 -7.70 1.08
C VAL A 33 2.54 -7.92 2.58
N TYR A 34 1.84 -7.09 3.35
CA TYR A 34 1.84 -7.15 4.80
C TYR A 34 0.48 -6.77 5.39
N ARG A 35 0.30 -7.03 6.68
CA ARG A 35 -0.90 -6.60 7.41
C ARG A 35 -0.61 -5.31 8.18
N SER A 36 -1.54 -4.37 8.13
CA SER A 36 -1.47 -3.15 8.94
C SER A 36 -1.40 -3.46 10.43
N ARG A 37 -0.77 -2.59 11.23
CA ARG A 37 -0.65 -2.75 12.70
C ARG A 37 -2.00 -2.79 13.42
N SER A 38 -3.00 -2.14 12.87
CA SER A 38 -4.38 -2.15 13.38
C SER A 38 -5.17 -3.42 13.06
N ASP A 39 -4.59 -4.32 12.26
CA ASP A 39 -5.25 -5.50 11.68
C ASP A 39 -6.45 -5.21 10.75
N ARG A 40 -6.69 -3.94 10.38
CA ARG A 40 -7.82 -3.52 9.52
C ARG A 40 -7.58 -3.71 8.02
N TYR A 41 -6.33 -3.65 7.59
CA TYR A 41 -5.96 -3.75 6.16
C TYR A 41 -4.88 -4.79 5.92
N VAL A 42 -5.02 -5.53 4.81
CA VAL A 42 -3.91 -6.08 4.04
C VAL A 42 -3.41 -4.98 3.11
N ILE A 43 -2.10 -4.78 3.06
CA ILE A 43 -1.45 -3.72 2.31
C ILE A 43 -0.48 -4.38 1.34
N ILE A 44 -0.58 -4.01 0.06
CA ILE A 44 0.47 -4.25 -0.92
C ILE A 44 1.21 -2.94 -1.09
N ASP A 45 2.52 -2.97 -0.88
CA ASP A 45 3.41 -1.88 -1.26
C ASP A 45 4.11 -2.21 -2.58
N THR A 46 4.32 -1.19 -3.40
CA THR A 46 5.23 -1.24 -4.54
C THR A 46 6.15 -0.04 -4.48
N GLU A 47 7.45 -0.29 -4.60
CA GLU A 47 8.47 0.72 -4.43
C GLU A 47 9.63 0.58 -5.41
N SER A 48 10.16 1.73 -5.81
CA SER A 48 11.48 1.87 -6.42
C SER A 48 12.33 2.77 -5.54
N THR A 49 13.56 3.10 -5.97
CA THR A 49 14.47 3.97 -5.20
C THR A 49 13.87 5.32 -4.80
N LEU A 50 12.91 5.85 -5.56
CA LEU A 50 12.41 7.23 -5.42
C LEU A 50 10.89 7.36 -5.43
N THR A 51 10.16 6.26 -5.54
CA THR A 51 8.70 6.29 -5.73
C THR A 51 8.07 5.14 -4.95
N SER A 52 6.99 5.45 -4.22
CA SER A 52 6.21 4.48 -3.45
C SER A 52 4.73 4.55 -3.85
N GLU A 53 4.04 3.41 -3.84
CA GLU A 53 2.58 3.31 -3.99
C GLU A 53 2.06 2.19 -3.10
N TYR A 54 0.91 2.42 -2.48
CA TYR A 54 0.28 1.46 -1.58
C TYR A 54 -1.12 1.12 -2.05
N TRP A 55 -1.51 -0.12 -1.84
CA TRP A 55 -2.83 -0.64 -2.16
C TRP A 55 -3.42 -1.29 -0.92
N LEU A 56 -4.68 -1.00 -0.63
CA LEU A 56 -5.40 -1.42 0.57
C LEU A 56 -6.50 -2.42 0.26
N LEU A 57 -6.61 -3.46 1.08
CA LEU A 57 -7.74 -4.38 1.12
C LEU A 57 -8.23 -4.52 2.57
N PRO A 58 -9.50 -4.22 2.88
CA PRO A 58 -10.07 -4.46 4.21
C PRO A 58 -9.99 -5.94 4.61
N THR A 59 -9.59 -6.24 5.85
CA THR A 59 -9.42 -7.63 6.32
C THR A 59 -10.74 -8.36 6.56
N ASP A 60 -11.85 -7.62 6.71
CA ASP A 60 -13.21 -8.15 6.79
C ASP A 60 -13.82 -8.49 5.42
N GLU A 61 -13.21 -8.00 4.34
CA GLU A 61 -13.54 -8.33 2.95
C GLU A 61 -12.35 -8.99 2.21
N PRO A 62 -11.84 -10.16 2.66
CA PRO A 62 -10.59 -10.76 2.16
C PRO A 62 -10.63 -11.20 0.69
N LEU A 63 -11.82 -11.29 0.11
CA LEU A 63 -12.05 -11.60 -1.31
C LEU A 63 -12.30 -10.35 -2.17
N GLY A 64 -12.30 -9.17 -1.56
CA GLY A 64 -12.48 -7.90 -2.26
C GLY A 64 -11.30 -7.55 -3.16
N GLU A 65 -11.37 -6.34 -3.71
CA GLU A 65 -10.35 -5.78 -4.59
C GLU A 65 -9.48 -4.78 -3.83
N PHE A 66 -8.18 -4.80 -4.15
CA PHE A 66 -7.24 -3.82 -3.65
C PHE A 66 -7.55 -2.42 -4.23
N ARG A 67 -7.53 -1.40 -3.37
CA ARG A 67 -7.74 0.00 -3.76
C ARG A 67 -6.47 0.80 -3.53
N VAL A 68 -6.10 1.64 -4.49
CA VAL A 68 -4.94 2.52 -4.37
C VAL A 68 -5.12 3.50 -3.21
N PHE A 69 -4.13 3.57 -2.32
CA PHE A 69 -4.05 4.56 -1.24
C PHE A 69 -3.88 5.96 -1.82
N LEU A 70 -2.84 6.15 -2.63
CA LEU A 70 -2.54 7.35 -3.41
C LEU A 70 -1.79 6.91 -4.68
N PRO A 71 -2.21 7.34 -5.89
CA PRO A 71 -1.50 6.99 -7.12
C PRO A 71 -0.04 7.45 -7.10
N ARG A 72 0.86 6.62 -7.62
CA ARG A 72 2.30 6.92 -7.64
C ARG A 72 2.62 8.22 -8.39
N GLU A 73 3.59 8.96 -7.88
CA GLU A 73 4.16 10.16 -8.50
C GLU A 73 5.68 10.05 -8.48
N ASP A 74 6.35 10.30 -9.60
CA ASP A 74 7.82 10.18 -9.70
C ASP A 74 8.53 11.07 -8.67
N GLY A 75 9.41 10.47 -7.87
CA GLY A 75 10.15 11.19 -6.83
C GLY A 75 9.37 11.39 -5.53
N HIS A 76 8.14 10.89 -5.44
CA HIS A 76 7.34 10.92 -4.21
C HIS A 76 7.47 9.61 -3.43
N GLU A 77 8.17 9.70 -2.31
CA GLU A 77 8.33 8.61 -1.36
C GLU A 77 7.39 8.83 -0.18
N HIS A 78 6.73 7.76 0.23
CA HIS A 78 5.94 7.75 1.45
C HIS A 78 5.86 6.36 2.06
N SER A 79 5.48 6.28 3.34
CA SER A 79 5.13 5.04 4.03
C SER A 79 3.88 5.24 4.86
N ILE A 80 2.99 4.24 4.88
CA ILE A 80 1.69 4.34 5.54
C ILE A 80 1.60 3.44 6.77
N TYR A 81 0.97 3.95 7.82
CA TYR A 81 0.69 3.22 9.04
C TYR A 81 -0.76 3.47 9.46
N HIS A 82 -1.58 2.41 9.44
CA HIS A 82 -2.97 2.52 9.88
C HIS A 82 -3.11 2.41 11.40
N HIS A 83 -3.96 3.26 11.96
CA HIS A 83 -4.43 3.28 13.35
C HIS A 83 -5.97 3.49 13.35
N PRO A 84 -6.76 3.09 14.36
CA PRO A 84 -8.22 3.28 14.33
C PRO A 84 -8.74 4.72 14.14
N GLY A 85 -7.89 5.74 14.20
CA GLY A 85 -8.22 7.13 13.88
C GLY A 85 -7.86 7.59 12.46
N GLY A 86 -7.29 6.70 11.62
CA GLY A 86 -6.86 6.99 10.26
C GLY A 86 -5.42 6.55 9.97
N PHE A 87 -4.79 7.22 9.00
CA PHE A 87 -3.43 6.90 8.57
C PHE A 87 -2.43 7.92 9.09
N TYR A 88 -1.28 7.42 9.54
CA TYR A 88 -0.05 8.19 9.68
C TYR A 88 0.83 7.94 8.46
N ILE A 89 1.45 9.00 7.94
CA ILE A 89 2.14 8.98 6.66
C ILE A 89 3.49 9.67 6.84
N LEU A 90 4.57 8.92 6.70
CA LEU A 90 5.92 9.50 6.61
C LEU A 90 6.21 9.78 5.13
N THR A 91 6.44 11.03 4.73
CA THR A 91 6.55 11.39 3.31
C THR A 91 7.61 12.45 3.01
N ASN A 92 8.25 12.37 1.85
CA ASN A 92 9.15 13.41 1.34
C ASN A 92 8.42 14.61 0.67
N TRP A 93 7.07 14.61 0.69
CA TRP A 93 6.27 15.66 0.08
C TRP A 93 6.58 17.04 0.69
N GLN A 94 7.14 17.93 -0.14
CA GLN A 94 7.62 19.25 0.26
C GLN A 94 8.64 19.22 1.42
N ALA A 95 9.32 18.09 1.63
CA ALA A 95 10.24 17.90 2.75
C ALA A 95 11.42 16.99 2.39
N ARG A 96 12.62 17.57 2.26
CA ARG A 96 13.85 16.82 1.93
C ARG A 96 14.20 15.72 2.93
N ASN A 97 13.94 15.96 4.22
CA ASN A 97 14.22 15.01 5.31
C ASN A 97 12.96 14.30 5.80
N PHE A 98 11.95 14.20 4.94
CA PHE A 98 10.61 13.69 5.25
C PHE A 98 9.87 14.52 6.31
N ARG A 99 8.56 14.35 6.36
CA ARG A 99 7.66 14.89 7.38
C ARG A 99 6.61 13.85 7.73
N LEU A 100 6.09 13.92 8.95
CA LEU A 100 4.97 13.10 9.38
C LEU A 100 3.68 13.85 9.07
N MET A 101 2.72 13.14 8.49
CA MET A 101 1.38 13.64 8.22
C MET A 101 0.34 12.64 8.73
N ALA A 102 -0.90 13.07 8.83
CA ALA A 102 -2.04 12.22 9.14
C ALA A 102 -3.28 12.60 8.33
N CYS A 103 -4.15 11.62 8.07
CA CYS A 103 -5.46 11.84 7.46
C CYS A 103 -6.47 10.81 7.96
N GLY A 104 -7.77 11.11 7.79
CA GLY A 104 -8.82 10.11 7.97
C GLY A 104 -8.78 9.01 6.90
N GLU A 105 -9.45 7.88 7.16
CA GLU A 105 -9.52 6.76 6.19
C GLU A 105 -10.11 7.20 4.84
N GLU A 106 -11.16 8.04 4.86
CA GLU A 106 -11.84 8.54 3.65
C GLU A 106 -11.07 9.64 2.90
N ASP A 107 -10.00 10.16 3.50
CA ASP A 107 -9.19 11.27 2.97
C ASP A 107 -7.83 10.79 2.44
N SER A 108 -7.55 9.49 2.50
CA SER A 108 -6.24 8.92 2.18
C SER A 108 -5.76 9.21 0.76
N ASN A 109 -6.69 9.25 -0.19
CA ASN A 109 -6.41 9.43 -1.62
C ASN A 109 -6.20 10.88 -2.05
N ASP A 110 -6.32 11.83 -1.12
CA ASP A 110 -6.16 13.25 -1.38
C ASP A 110 -5.07 13.83 -0.48
N ARG A 111 -3.87 13.92 -1.04
CA ARG A 111 -2.69 14.49 -0.36
C ARG A 111 -2.93 15.92 0.16
N SER A 112 -3.90 16.67 -0.39
CA SER A 112 -4.23 18.01 0.10
C SER A 112 -4.95 18.01 1.45
N LYS A 113 -5.51 16.87 1.86
CA LYS A 113 -6.21 16.69 3.15
C LYS A 113 -5.30 16.15 4.25
N TRP A 114 -4.02 15.92 3.95
CA TRP A 114 -3.05 15.47 4.93
C TRP A 114 -2.66 16.62 5.85
N LEU A 115 -2.73 16.39 7.16
CA LEU A 115 -2.42 17.36 8.20
C LEU A 115 -1.13 16.97 8.93
N GLU A 116 -0.32 17.94 9.32
CA GLU A 116 0.87 17.73 10.16
C GLU A 116 0.54 17.80 11.65
#